data_AF-K1SK25-F1
#
_entry.id   AF-K1SK25-F1
#
_cell.length_a   1.000
_cell.length_b   1.000
_cell.length_c   1.000
_cell.angle_alpha   90.00
_cell.angle_beta   90.00
_cell.angle_gamma   90.00
#
_symmetry.space_group_name_H-M   'P 1'
#
loop_
_entity.id
_entity.type
_entity.pdbx_description
1 polymer ?
#
loop_
_entity_poly.entity_id
_entity_poly.type
_entity_poly.pdbx_seq_one_letter_code
_entity_poly.pdbx_strand_id
1 'polypeptide(L)'
;MSVENEKEIQQLKNRIRELADKSYNQNQYTFTGFLGLAEQDALWQVEREVKFAGITLYGGREEAERKLLRFGSEAELGYEQPFPICCIRIRPLSAKFADKLSHRDYLGALMNLGIERSTIGDILPGEGEAFLFCLDTIAEFICDNLEQIRHTHVKCEVVDAAAEVPQEEPV
;
A
#
# COMPACT_ATOMS: atom_id res chain seq x y z
N MET A 1 -1.67 -7.24 24.16
CA MET A 1 -1.61 -6.13 23.19
C MET A 1 -0.93 -4.98 23.90
N SER A 2 0.15 -4.46 23.33
CA SER A 2 1.12 -3.60 24.03
C SER A 2 0.72 -2.11 23.95
N VAL A 3 1.02 -1.35 25.00
CA VAL A 3 0.73 0.09 25.15
C VAL A 3 1.25 0.96 23.99
N GLU A 4 2.32 0.52 23.31
CA GLU A 4 2.86 1.16 22.10
C GLU A 4 1.85 1.18 20.95
N ASN A 5 1.15 0.07 20.74
CA ASN A 5 0.20 -0.09 19.65
C ASN A 5 -1.04 0.82 19.85
N GLU A 6 -1.43 1.08 21.10
CA GLU A 6 -2.52 2.01 21.42
C GLU A 6 -2.14 3.46 21.11
N LYS A 7 -0.88 3.86 21.36
CA LYS A 7 -0.40 5.19 21.00
C LYS A 7 -0.34 5.40 19.49
N GLU A 8 0.14 4.42 18.73
CA GLU A 8 0.18 4.47 17.26
C GLU A 8 -1.23 4.59 16.68
N ILE A 9 -2.17 3.77 17.17
CA ILE A 9 -3.58 3.84 16.79
C ILE A 9 -4.17 5.22 17.09
N GLN A 10 -3.84 5.81 18.25
CA GLN A 10 -4.34 7.13 18.61
C GLN A 10 -3.73 8.24 17.71
N GLN A 11 -2.45 8.14 17.38
CA GLN A 11 -1.80 9.06 16.44
C GLN A 11 -2.41 8.94 15.05
N LEU A 12 -2.69 7.72 14.60
CA LEU A 12 -3.37 7.47 13.33
C LEU A 12 -4.76 8.12 13.33
N LYS A 13 -5.57 7.93 14.37
CA LYS A 13 -6.89 8.57 14.49
C LYS A 13 -6.81 10.09 14.38
N ASN A 14 -5.83 10.70 15.02
CA ASN A 14 -5.63 12.15 14.91
C ASN A 14 -5.27 12.54 13.47
N ARG A 15 -4.35 11.81 12.85
CA ARG A 15 -3.96 12.05 11.45
C ARG A 15 -5.11 11.85 10.47
N ILE A 16 -5.95 10.86 10.68
CA ILE A 16 -7.17 10.60 9.89
C ILE A 16 -8.11 11.82 9.95
N ARG A 17 -8.35 12.37 11.15
CA ARG A 17 -9.14 13.60 11.32
C ARG A 17 -8.50 14.79 10.59
N GLU A 18 -7.20 14.98 10.77
CA GLU A 18 -6.47 16.06 10.08
C GLU A 18 -6.55 15.94 8.56
N LEU A 19 -6.45 14.73 8.01
CA LEU A 19 -6.55 14.47 6.58
C LEU A 19 -7.97 14.72 6.05
N ALA A 20 -9.00 14.36 6.81
CA ALA A 20 -10.39 14.65 6.49
C ALA A 20 -10.68 16.16 6.48
N ASP A 21 -10.27 16.86 7.53
CA ASP A 21 -10.36 18.31 7.62
C ASP A 21 -9.60 18.98 6.47
N LYS A 22 -8.38 18.51 6.17
CA LYS A 22 -7.60 19.05 5.06
C LYS A 22 -8.29 18.82 3.71
N SER A 23 -8.85 17.62 3.49
CA SER A 23 -9.58 17.29 2.26
C SER A 23 -10.79 18.21 2.07
N TYR A 24 -11.56 18.40 3.12
CA TYR A 24 -12.77 19.21 3.11
C TYR A 24 -12.48 20.71 3.00
N ASN A 25 -11.54 21.23 3.81
CA ASN A 25 -11.22 22.66 3.83
C ASN A 25 -10.39 23.12 2.62
N GLN A 26 -9.56 22.25 2.04
CA GLN A 26 -8.69 22.60 0.90
C GLN A 26 -9.25 22.12 -0.44
N ASN A 27 -10.42 21.47 -0.45
CA ASN A 27 -10.99 20.81 -1.63
C ASN A 27 -9.92 20.02 -2.41
N GLN A 28 -9.21 19.14 -1.72
CA GLN A 28 -8.23 18.25 -2.34
C GLN A 28 -8.37 16.83 -1.84
N TYR A 29 -8.07 15.84 -2.69
CA TYR A 29 -7.95 14.47 -2.19
C TYR A 29 -6.76 14.36 -1.24
N THR A 30 -6.97 13.67 -0.12
CA THR A 30 -5.89 13.30 0.79
C THR A 30 -5.83 11.79 0.93
N PHE A 31 -4.62 11.27 1.10
CA PHE A 31 -4.37 9.84 1.15
C PHE A 31 -3.56 9.52 2.41
N THR A 32 -3.87 8.42 3.05
CA THR A 32 -2.99 7.80 4.05
C THR A 32 -1.99 6.90 3.35
N GLY A 33 -1.03 6.38 4.11
CA GLY A 33 -0.31 5.17 3.72
C GLY A 33 -1.23 3.93 3.72
N PHE A 34 -0.65 2.78 3.39
CA PHE A 34 -1.24 1.46 3.57
C PHE A 34 -1.56 1.21 5.05
N LEU A 35 -2.85 1.10 5.34
CA LEU A 35 -3.40 0.79 6.64
C LEU A 35 -3.61 -0.73 6.76
N GLY A 36 -3.04 -1.33 7.80
CA GLY A 36 -3.33 -2.71 8.19
C GLY A 36 -4.71 -2.86 8.85
N LEU A 37 -5.07 -4.10 9.21
CA LEU A 37 -6.38 -4.41 9.79
C LEU A 37 -6.69 -3.62 11.07
N ALA A 38 -5.71 -3.49 11.98
CA ALA A 38 -5.89 -2.72 13.22
C ALA A 38 -6.10 -1.22 12.97
N GLU A 39 -5.42 -0.69 11.96
CA GLU A 39 -5.51 0.72 11.55
C GLU A 39 -6.84 1.02 10.86
N GLN A 40 -7.33 0.08 10.04
CA GLN A 40 -8.66 0.14 9.44
C GLN A 40 -9.75 0.10 10.53
N ASP A 41 -9.61 -0.74 11.56
CA ASP A 41 -10.53 -0.73 12.70
C ASP A 41 -10.55 0.64 13.40
N ALA A 42 -9.38 1.25 13.58
CA ALA A 42 -9.26 2.59 14.15
C ALA A 42 -9.98 3.67 13.30
N LEU A 43 -9.91 3.57 11.97
CA LEU A 43 -10.69 4.41 11.06
C LEU A 43 -12.19 4.22 11.28
N TRP A 44 -12.68 2.99 11.35
CA TRP A 44 -14.11 2.71 11.57
C TRP A 44 -14.62 3.30 12.90
N GLN A 45 -13.76 3.35 13.91
CA GLN A 45 -14.10 3.99 15.19
C GLN A 45 -14.28 5.51 15.07
N VAL A 46 -13.54 6.18 14.17
CA VAL A 46 -13.63 7.63 13.93
C VAL A 46 -14.42 7.99 12.67
N GLU A 47 -14.99 6.99 11.97
CA GLU A 47 -15.69 7.15 10.70
C GLU A 47 -16.73 8.27 10.78
N ARG A 48 -17.55 8.27 11.84
CA ARG A 48 -18.60 9.28 12.04
C ARG A 48 -18.06 10.71 12.09
N GLU A 49 -16.84 10.89 12.58
CA GLU A 49 -16.20 12.19 12.67
C GLU A 49 -15.64 12.62 11.33
N VAL A 50 -15.21 11.71 10.47
CA VAL A 50 -14.53 12.02 9.20
C VAL A 50 -15.36 11.74 7.95
N LYS A 51 -16.57 11.21 8.12
CA LYS A 51 -17.50 10.85 7.04
C LYS A 51 -17.86 12.04 6.15
N PHE A 52 -17.84 13.25 6.71
CA PHE A 52 -18.13 14.48 5.97
C PHE A 52 -17.14 14.75 4.83
N ALA A 53 -15.91 14.21 4.89
CA ALA A 53 -14.91 14.40 3.84
C ALA A 53 -14.95 13.32 2.75
N GLY A 54 -15.84 12.33 2.85
CA GLY A 54 -15.93 11.20 1.91
C GLY A 54 -14.80 10.18 2.08
N ILE A 55 -15.12 8.98 2.57
CA ILE A 55 -14.14 7.93 2.90
C ILE A 55 -14.11 6.90 1.77
N THR A 56 -12.94 6.61 1.19
CA THR A 56 -12.75 5.51 0.23
C THR A 56 -11.52 4.69 0.62
N LEU A 57 -11.63 3.36 0.63
CA LEU A 57 -10.52 2.45 0.91
C LEU A 57 -10.17 1.62 -0.32
N TYR A 58 -8.89 1.59 -0.70
CA TYR A 58 -8.42 0.76 -1.81
C TYR A 58 -6.97 0.34 -1.62
N GLY A 59 -6.65 -0.92 -1.89
CA GLY A 59 -5.31 -1.50 -1.67
C GLY A 59 -4.61 -2.00 -2.92
N GLY A 60 -5.10 -1.64 -4.12
CA GLY A 60 -4.59 -2.16 -5.40
C GLY A 60 -5.25 -3.46 -5.87
N ARG A 61 -5.96 -4.16 -4.97
CA ARG A 61 -6.79 -5.33 -5.25
C ARG A 61 -8.00 -5.37 -4.32
N GLU A 62 -9.06 -6.06 -4.72
CA GLU A 62 -10.28 -6.19 -3.89
C GLU A 62 -9.97 -6.88 -2.55
N GLU A 63 -9.19 -7.95 -2.59
CA GLU A 63 -8.78 -8.75 -1.44
C GLU A 63 -7.55 -8.21 -0.70
N ALA A 64 -7.14 -6.96 -0.94
CA ALA A 64 -5.95 -6.41 -0.31
C ALA A 64 -6.15 -6.39 1.21
N GLU A 65 -5.24 -6.98 1.98
CA GLU A 65 -5.29 -6.89 3.44
C GLU A 65 -4.96 -5.46 3.89
N ARG A 66 -4.03 -4.83 3.16
CA ARG A 66 -3.60 -3.45 3.39
C ARG A 66 -4.24 -2.51 2.39
N LYS A 67 -4.92 -1.48 2.89
CA LYS A 67 -5.66 -0.52 2.04
C LYS A 67 -5.23 0.91 2.34
N LEU A 68 -5.13 1.73 1.31
CA LEU A 68 -5.01 3.18 1.47
C LEU A 68 -6.38 3.74 1.76
N LEU A 69 -6.45 4.66 2.72
CA LEU A 69 -7.59 5.52 2.93
C LEU A 69 -7.42 6.79 2.11
N ARG A 70 -8.43 7.09 1.31
CA ARG A 70 -8.59 8.35 0.59
C ARG A 70 -9.76 9.12 1.19
N PHE A 71 -9.53 10.41 1.44
CA PHE A 71 -10.58 11.39 1.66
C PHE A 71 -10.84 12.20 0.40
N GLY A 72 -12.11 12.52 0.17
CA GLY A 72 -12.58 13.25 -0.98
C GLY A 72 -13.53 12.42 -1.84
N SER A 73 -14.50 13.09 -2.46
CA SER A 73 -15.39 12.51 -3.45
C SER A 73 -15.43 13.36 -4.71
N GLU A 74 -15.60 12.73 -5.87
CA GLU A 74 -15.69 13.45 -7.16
C GLU A 74 -16.85 14.47 -7.13
N ALA A 75 -17.95 14.11 -6.44
CA ALA A 75 -19.11 14.97 -6.26
C ALA A 75 -18.79 16.26 -5.49
N GLU A 76 -17.89 16.21 -4.51
CA GLU A 76 -17.51 17.39 -3.71
C GLU A 76 -16.35 18.18 -4.32
N LEU A 77 -15.43 17.50 -4.99
CA LEU A 77 -14.19 18.08 -5.49
C LEU A 77 -14.28 18.51 -6.95
N GLY A 78 -15.20 17.92 -7.73
CA GLY A 78 -15.38 18.20 -9.15
C GLY A 78 -14.31 17.59 -10.06
N TYR A 79 -13.43 16.76 -9.52
CA TYR A 79 -12.44 15.97 -10.25
C TYR A 79 -12.25 14.64 -9.53
N GLU A 80 -11.81 13.59 -10.23
CA GLU A 80 -11.46 12.31 -9.61
C GLU A 80 -9.93 12.19 -9.53
N GLN A 81 -9.43 11.76 -8.37
CA GLN A 81 -8.04 11.36 -8.20
C GLN A 81 -7.95 9.86 -7.91
N PRO A 82 -7.30 9.07 -8.79
CA PRO A 82 -7.08 7.66 -8.56
C PRO A 82 -6.16 7.44 -7.36
N PHE A 83 -6.19 6.23 -6.82
CA PHE A 83 -5.29 5.88 -5.74
C PHE A 83 -3.84 5.86 -6.24
N PRO A 84 -2.90 6.49 -5.51
CA PRO A 84 -1.47 6.52 -5.83
C PRO A 84 -0.82 5.16 -5.55
N ILE A 85 -1.32 4.08 -6.17
CA ILE A 85 -0.88 2.71 -5.95
C ILE A 85 -0.30 2.17 -7.26
N CYS A 86 0.92 1.66 -7.18
CA CYS A 86 1.59 0.95 -8.26
C CYS A 86 1.89 -0.49 -7.86
N CYS A 87 1.90 -1.36 -8.85
CA CYS A 87 2.34 -2.74 -8.71
C CYS A 87 3.71 -2.90 -9.34
N ILE A 88 4.63 -3.52 -8.61
CA ILE A 88 5.97 -3.83 -9.07
C ILE A 88 6.07 -5.34 -9.18
N ARG A 89 6.36 -5.81 -10.39
CA ARG A 89 6.75 -7.19 -10.63
C ARG A 89 8.23 -7.33 -10.36
N ILE A 90 8.54 -8.18 -9.39
CA ILE A 90 9.89 -8.55 -8.98
C ILE A 90 10.17 -9.95 -9.51
N ARG A 91 11.09 -10.06 -10.46
CA ARG A 91 11.49 -11.34 -11.05
C ARG A 91 12.97 -11.61 -10.82
N PRO A 92 13.38 -12.83 -10.43
CA PRO A 92 14.79 -13.18 -10.33
C PRO A 92 15.42 -13.19 -11.73
N LEU A 93 16.63 -12.64 -11.83
CA LEU A 93 17.39 -12.62 -13.09
C LEU A 93 17.81 -14.03 -13.54
N SER A 94 17.91 -14.97 -12.61
CA SER A 94 18.20 -16.37 -12.90
C SER A 94 17.33 -17.30 -12.07
N ALA A 95 16.31 -17.89 -12.71
CA ALA A 95 15.43 -18.89 -12.08
C ALA A 95 16.19 -20.11 -11.54
N LYS A 96 17.38 -20.42 -12.08
CA LYS A 96 18.25 -21.50 -11.58
C LYS A 96 18.91 -21.22 -10.23
N PHE A 97 18.99 -19.95 -9.83
CA PHE A 97 19.52 -19.50 -8.53
C PHE A 97 18.44 -18.78 -7.70
N ALA A 98 17.17 -18.89 -8.10
CA ALA A 98 16.07 -18.33 -7.35
C ALA A 98 15.86 -19.19 -6.10
N ASP A 99 16.45 -18.76 -4.99
CA ASP A 99 16.04 -19.24 -3.68
C ASP A 99 14.53 -19.01 -3.50
N LYS A 100 13.86 -19.89 -2.75
CA LYS A 100 12.46 -19.68 -2.37
C LYS A 100 12.38 -18.48 -1.44
N LEU A 101 12.23 -17.29 -2.01
CA LEU A 101 12.06 -16.05 -1.28
C LEU A 101 10.68 -16.04 -0.64
N SER A 102 10.65 -15.89 0.68
CA SER A 102 9.39 -15.73 1.41
C SER A 102 8.99 -14.26 1.45
N HIS A 103 7.72 -13.98 1.75
CA HIS A 103 7.19 -12.63 1.98
C HIS A 103 8.11 -11.76 2.88
N ARG A 104 8.70 -12.38 3.91
CA ARG A 104 9.62 -11.74 4.86
C ARG A 104 10.92 -11.27 4.23
N ASP A 105 11.40 -11.93 3.20
CA ASP A 105 12.66 -11.59 2.53
C ASP A 105 12.48 -10.34 1.67
N TYR A 106 11.38 -10.25 0.91
CA TYR A 106 10.99 -9.04 0.18
C TYR A 106 10.81 -7.86 1.12
N LEU A 107 10.03 -8.04 2.19
CA LEU A 107 9.83 -6.99 3.19
C LEU A 107 11.18 -6.58 3.81
N GLY A 108 12.05 -7.53 4.15
CA GLY A 108 13.37 -7.24 4.71
C GLY A 108 14.25 -6.41 3.79
N ALA A 109 14.27 -6.73 2.49
CA ALA A 109 15.02 -5.96 1.50
C ALA A 109 14.47 -4.53 1.35
N LEU A 110 13.15 -4.37 1.30
CA LEU A 110 12.51 -3.04 1.23
C LEU A 110 12.80 -2.20 2.48
N MET A 111 12.77 -2.81 3.67
CA MET A 111 13.13 -2.12 4.92
C MET A 111 14.61 -1.70 4.93
N ASN A 112 15.49 -2.51 4.34
CA ASN A 112 16.92 -2.19 4.24
C ASN A 112 17.19 -1.00 3.31
N LEU A 113 16.33 -0.78 2.32
CA LEU A 113 16.36 0.42 1.46
C LEU A 113 15.88 1.70 2.18
N GLY A 114 15.42 1.59 3.44
CA GLY A 114 14.86 2.71 4.19
C GLY A 114 13.43 3.06 3.80
N ILE A 115 12.73 2.17 3.10
CA ILE A 115 11.33 2.37 2.71
C ILE A 115 10.44 2.13 3.93
N GLU A 116 9.45 3.00 4.13
CA GLU A 116 8.51 2.87 5.22
C GLU A 116 7.48 1.76 4.98
N ARG A 117 7.05 1.08 6.03
CA ARG A 117 5.99 0.05 5.90
C ARG A 117 4.65 0.61 5.47
N SER A 118 4.40 1.89 5.75
CA SER A 118 3.17 2.59 5.38
C SER A 118 3.10 2.91 3.89
N THR A 119 4.21 2.85 3.15
CA THR A 119 4.21 3.04 1.69
C THR A 119 4.19 1.72 0.93
N ILE A 120 4.25 0.60 1.66
CA ILE A 120 4.26 -0.76 1.13
C ILE A 120 2.94 -1.48 1.49
N GLY A 121 2.29 -1.98 0.46
CA GLY A 121 1.05 -2.75 0.54
C GLY A 121 1.29 -4.24 0.65
N ASP A 122 0.42 -4.98 -0.02
CA ASP A 122 0.48 -6.42 -0.12
C ASP A 122 1.68 -6.89 -0.97
N ILE A 123 2.22 -8.05 -0.63
CA ILE A 123 3.27 -8.71 -1.41
C ILE A 123 2.79 -10.12 -1.75
N LEU A 124 2.68 -10.42 -3.04
CA LEU A 124 2.24 -11.68 -3.58
C LEU A 124 3.43 -12.43 -4.17
N PRO A 125 4.14 -13.25 -3.38
CA PRO A 125 5.15 -14.15 -3.92
C PRO A 125 4.48 -15.29 -4.69
N GLY A 126 4.79 -15.42 -5.98
CA GLY A 126 4.38 -16.52 -6.86
C GLY A 126 5.52 -17.48 -7.18
N GLU A 127 5.28 -18.42 -8.11
CA GLU A 127 6.29 -19.38 -8.56
C GLU A 127 7.28 -18.73 -9.54
N GLY A 128 8.30 -18.07 -9.00
CA GLY A 128 9.40 -17.50 -9.78
C GLY A 128 9.25 -16.02 -10.11
N GLU A 129 8.20 -15.37 -9.63
CA GLU A 129 8.01 -13.92 -9.65
C GLU A 129 7.23 -13.49 -8.40
N ALA A 130 7.31 -12.23 -8.03
CA ALA A 130 6.53 -11.67 -6.94
C ALA A 130 5.95 -10.33 -7.33
N PHE A 131 4.75 -10.04 -6.89
CA PHE A 131 4.11 -8.75 -7.10
C PHE A 131 4.10 -7.97 -5.79
N LEU A 132 4.59 -6.74 -5.83
CA LEU A 132 4.66 -5.83 -4.70
C LEU A 132 3.76 -4.64 -4.97
N PHE A 133 2.79 -4.40 -4.10
CA PHE A 133 1.99 -3.18 -4.14
C PHE A 133 2.66 -2.10 -3.30
N CYS A 134 2.77 -0.90 -3.85
CA CYS A 134 3.43 0.23 -3.19
C CYS A 134 2.84 1.55 -3.67
N LEU A 135 3.22 2.66 -3.03
CA LEU A 135 2.87 3.98 -3.53
C LEU A 135 3.64 4.31 -4.81
N ASP A 136 3.01 4.99 -5.76
CA ASP A 136 3.67 5.43 -7.00
C ASP A 136 4.94 6.24 -6.72
N THR A 137 4.91 7.05 -5.66
CA THR A 137 6.02 7.89 -5.21
C THR A 137 7.28 7.12 -4.84
N ILE A 138 7.15 5.86 -4.43
CA ILE A 138 8.29 4.99 -4.12
C ILE A 138 8.53 3.91 -5.19
N ALA A 139 7.66 3.83 -6.20
CA ALA A 139 7.69 2.72 -7.13
C ALA A 139 8.95 2.74 -8.02
N GLU A 140 9.29 3.91 -8.53
CA GLU A 140 10.53 4.15 -9.28
C GLU A 140 11.76 3.90 -8.39
N PHE A 141 11.74 4.41 -7.16
CA PHE A 141 12.82 4.18 -6.19
C PHE A 141 13.05 2.70 -5.91
N ILE A 142 11.99 1.91 -5.70
CA ILE A 142 12.11 0.46 -5.55
C ILE A 142 12.70 -0.15 -6.81
N CYS A 143 12.24 0.24 -8.00
CA CYS A 143 12.72 -0.34 -9.24
C CYS A 143 14.22 -0.10 -9.48
N ASP A 144 14.71 1.09 -9.14
CA ASP A 144 16.13 1.46 -9.28
C ASP A 144 17.04 0.90 -8.18
N ASN A 145 16.53 0.73 -6.95
CA ASN A 145 17.36 0.34 -5.81
C ASN A 145 17.24 -1.14 -5.42
N LEU A 146 16.12 -1.79 -5.74
CA LEU A 146 15.88 -3.20 -5.39
C LEU A 146 16.47 -4.12 -6.47
N GLU A 147 17.79 -4.21 -6.50
CA GLU A 147 18.52 -5.08 -7.43
C GLU A 147 18.83 -6.48 -6.86
N GLN A 148 18.86 -6.61 -5.53
CA GLN A 148 19.21 -7.86 -4.85
C GLN A 148 18.38 -8.07 -3.59
N ILE A 149 17.84 -9.29 -3.45
CA ILE A 149 17.11 -9.74 -2.26
C ILE A 149 17.85 -10.96 -1.70
N ARG A 150 18.34 -10.84 -0.46
CA ARG A 150 19.33 -11.78 0.11
C ARG A 150 20.53 -11.95 -0.84
N HIS A 151 20.60 -13.07 -1.54
CA HIS A 151 21.68 -13.43 -2.47
C HIS A 151 21.18 -13.51 -3.92
N THR A 152 19.88 -13.31 -4.14
CA THR A 152 19.24 -13.43 -5.46
C THR A 152 19.17 -12.06 -6.11
N HIS A 153 19.75 -11.92 -7.31
CA HIS A 153 19.55 -10.72 -8.11
C HIS A 153 18.15 -10.72 -8.70
N VAL A 154 17.43 -9.64 -8.49
CA VAL A 154 16.06 -9.46 -8.97
C VAL A 154 16.00 -8.26 -9.91
N LYS A 155 15.01 -8.28 -10.79
CA LYS A 155 14.66 -7.16 -11.64
C LYS A 155 13.24 -6.75 -11.28
N CYS A 156 13.10 -5.47 -11.00
CA CYS A 156 11.85 -4.84 -10.63
C CYS A 156 11.33 -4.05 -11.84
N GLU A 157 10.03 -4.16 -12.12
CA GLU A 157 9.39 -3.46 -13.22
C GLU A 157 7.99 -3.08 -12.79
N VAL A 158 7.59 -1.82 -13.02
CA VAL A 158 6.23 -1.37 -12.74
C VAL A 158 5.30 -2.01 -13.76
N VAL A 159 4.29 -2.72 -13.28
CA VAL A 159 3.28 -3.39 -14.10
C VAL A 159 1.88 -3.01 -13.64
N ASP A 160 0.89 -3.25 -14.50
CA ASP A 160 -0.50 -3.06 -14.12
C ASP A 160 -1.03 -4.30 -13.38
N ALA A 161 -1.38 -4.13 -12.11
CA ALA A 161 -1.91 -5.22 -11.29
C ALA A 161 -3.18 -5.84 -11.88
N ALA A 162 -4.04 -5.03 -12.52
CA ALA A 162 -5.28 -5.53 -13.09
C ALA A 162 -5.05 -6.44 -14.30
N ALA A 163 -3.88 -6.32 -14.95
CA ALA A 163 -3.52 -7.12 -16.11
C ALA A 163 -2.69 -8.35 -15.75
N GLU A 164 -1.81 -8.27 -14.74
CA GLU A 164 -0.83 -9.33 -14.45
C GLU A 164 -1.12 -10.14 -13.19
N VAL A 165 -1.87 -9.60 -12.22
CA VAL A 165 -2.24 -10.37 -11.03
C VAL A 165 -3.56 -11.09 -11.34
N PRO A 166 -3.60 -12.44 -11.35
CA PRO A 166 -4.86 -13.15 -11.53
C PRO A 166 -5.82 -12.71 -10.44
N GLN A 167 -6.90 -12.04 -10.83
CA GLN A 167 -8.01 -11.79 -9.92
C GLN A 167 -8.68 -13.14 -9.71
N GLU A 168 -8.69 -13.66 -8.48
CA GLU A 168 -9.55 -14.80 -8.15
C GLU A 168 -10.99 -14.35 -8.41
N GLU A 169 -11.57 -14.81 -9.52
CA GLU A 169 -12.98 -14.64 -9.82
C GLU A 169 -13.77 -15.19 -8.61
N PRO A 170 -14.63 -14.38 -7.95
CA PRO A 170 -15.49 -14.92 -6.92
C PRO A 170 -16.46 -15.92 -7.59
N VAL A 171 -16.42 -17.17 -7.12
CA VAL A 171 -17.31 -18.27 -7.50
C VAL A 171 -18.74 -18.06 -7.00
#